data_AF-A0AAU9G382-F1
#
_entry.id   AF-A0AAU9G382-F1
#
_cell.length_a   1.000
_cell.length_b   1.000
_cell.length_c   1.000
_cell.angle_alpha   90.00
_cell.angle_beta   90.00
_cell.angle_gamma   90.00
#
_symmetry.space_group_name_H-M   'P 1'
#
loop_
_entity.id
_entity.type
_entity.pdbx_description
1 polymer ?
#
loop_
_entity_poly.entity_id
_entity_poly.type
_entity_poly.pdbx_seq_one_letter_code
_entity_poly.pdbx_strand_id
1 'polypeptide(L)'
;MADTKGFSSIETPGYVGFANLPNQVHRKSVKKGFEFTLMVVGESGLGKSTLVNSLFLTDLYPERIIPDAIEKQKQTVKLEASTVEIEERGVKLRLTVVDTPGFGDAIDNSNSFSAILEYIDEQYERFLRDESGLNRRNIVDNRIHCCFYFISPFGHGLKPLDVEFMKKLHSKVNIVPVIAKADCLTKKEILRLKCRIMQEIEGHGIKIYPLPDCDSDEDEDYKEQVKQLKEAVPFAVCGANTLLEVKGKKVRGRLYPWGVVEVENPDHCDFIKLRTMLITHMQDLQEVTQEVHYENYRSDRLAKGIKVKENGIKQERDNNVNAQAQANNALSEKDRILQEKEAELARMTEMLAQMQARMQAQH
;
A
#
# COMPACT_ATOMS: atom_id res chain seq x y z
N MET A 1 -18.85 8.24 58.07
CA MET A 1 -18.85 6.85 57.59
C MET A 1 -18.78 6.93 56.08
N ALA A 2 -17.64 6.57 55.51
CA ALA A 2 -17.39 6.64 54.07
C ALA A 2 -17.73 5.28 53.46
N ASP A 3 -18.66 5.26 52.50
CA ASP A 3 -18.99 4.07 51.71
C ASP A 3 -17.84 3.78 50.73
N THR A 4 -16.89 2.95 51.17
CA THR A 4 -16.00 2.22 50.27
C THR A 4 -16.84 1.26 49.43
N LYS A 5 -17.16 1.65 48.18
CA LYS A 5 -17.62 0.71 47.16
C LYS A 5 -16.50 -0.30 46.90
N GLY A 6 -16.59 -1.45 47.55
CA GLY A 6 -15.75 -2.61 47.24
C GLY A 6 -15.91 -2.98 45.77
N PHE A 7 -14.81 -3.37 45.13
CA PHE A 7 -14.82 -3.92 43.78
C PHE A 7 -15.53 -5.29 43.85
N SER A 8 -16.84 -5.33 43.56
CA SER A 8 -17.55 -6.58 43.42
C SER A 8 -17.16 -7.22 42.09
N SER A 9 -16.59 -8.42 42.14
CA SER A 9 -16.57 -9.29 40.98
C SER A 9 -18.02 -9.46 40.52
N ILE A 10 -18.32 -9.04 39.29
CA ILE A 10 -19.60 -9.33 38.66
C ILE A 10 -19.65 -10.86 38.52
N GLU A 11 -20.26 -11.53 39.50
CA GLU A 11 -20.68 -12.92 39.40
C GLU A 11 -21.78 -12.99 38.34
N THR A 12 -21.35 -12.97 37.08
CA THR A 12 -22.14 -13.51 35.98
C THR A 12 -21.96 -15.03 36.04
N PRO A 13 -23.04 -15.84 35.89
CA PRO A 13 -22.91 -17.28 35.83
C PRO A 13 -22.28 -17.64 34.47
N GLY A 14 -20.95 -17.71 34.47
CA GLY A 14 -20.17 -17.98 33.27
C GLY A 14 -18.71 -17.71 33.58
N TYR A 15 -17.95 -18.79 33.77
CA TYR A 15 -16.51 -18.83 34.00
C TYR A 15 -15.73 -17.69 33.30
N VAL A 16 -15.33 -16.66 34.04
CA VAL A 16 -14.52 -15.55 33.53
C VAL A 16 -13.04 -15.89 33.70
N GLY A 17 -12.54 -16.83 32.89
CA GLY A 17 -11.12 -17.20 32.82
C GLY A 17 -10.50 -16.86 31.45
N PHE A 18 -9.20 -17.17 31.27
CA PHE A 18 -8.52 -17.07 29.96
C PHE A 18 -9.24 -17.81 28.83
N ALA A 19 -10.05 -18.82 29.16
CA ALA A 19 -10.92 -19.54 28.22
C ALA A 19 -11.92 -18.62 27.50
N ASN A 20 -12.29 -17.47 28.07
CA ASN A 20 -13.17 -16.48 27.45
C ASN A 20 -12.42 -15.37 26.71
N LEU A 21 -11.08 -15.38 26.71
CA LEU A 21 -10.27 -14.42 25.95
C LEU A 21 -10.54 -14.51 24.44
N PRO A 22 -10.64 -15.69 23.80
CA PRO A 22 -11.00 -15.79 22.39
C PRO A 22 -12.37 -15.17 22.10
N ASN A 23 -13.36 -15.40 22.96
CA ASN A 23 -14.69 -14.81 22.84
C ASN A 23 -14.68 -13.28 23.02
N GLN A 24 -13.82 -12.76 23.90
CA GLN A 24 -13.62 -11.32 24.07
C GLN A 24 -12.91 -10.69 22.88
N VAL A 25 -11.87 -11.33 22.35
CA VAL A 25 -11.14 -10.89 21.14
C VAL A 25 -12.07 -10.93 19.93
N HIS A 26 -12.86 -11.99 19.78
CA HIS A 26 -13.88 -12.10 18.73
C HIS A 26 -14.90 -10.97 18.84
N ARG A 27 -15.53 -10.75 20.02
CA ARG A 27 -16.48 -9.64 20.23
C ARG A 27 -15.87 -8.26 19.98
N LYS A 28 -14.62 -8.05 20.36
CA LYS A 28 -13.90 -6.79 20.14
C LYS A 28 -13.60 -6.57 18.65
N SER A 29 -13.21 -7.62 17.95
CA SER A 29 -12.93 -7.58 16.50
C SER A 29 -14.20 -7.34 15.69
N VAL A 30 -15.29 -8.05 16.04
CA VAL A 30 -16.62 -7.84 15.44
C VAL A 30 -17.12 -6.40 15.64
N LYS A 31 -16.90 -5.82 16.82
CA LYS A 31 -17.27 -4.42 17.09
C LYS A 31 -16.41 -3.40 16.36
N LYS A 32 -15.11 -3.67 16.19
CA LYS A 32 -14.19 -2.77 15.48
C LYS A 32 -14.44 -2.81 13.96
N GLY A 33 -14.89 -3.95 13.45
CA GLY A 33 -15.02 -4.20 12.02
C GLY A 33 -13.65 -4.42 11.37
N PHE A 34 -13.68 -4.73 10.08
CA PHE A 34 -12.49 -4.93 9.25
C PHE A 34 -12.43 -3.87 8.17
N GLU A 35 -11.24 -3.41 7.81
CA GLU A 35 -11.01 -2.43 6.74
C GLU A 35 -10.23 -3.11 5.63
N PHE A 36 -10.74 -3.13 4.41
CA PHE A 36 -10.05 -3.77 3.30
C PHE A 36 -10.03 -2.86 2.07
N THR A 37 -8.84 -2.50 1.61
CA THR A 37 -8.65 -1.74 0.38
C THR A 37 -8.28 -2.66 -0.77
N LEU A 38 -9.12 -2.69 -1.80
CA LEU A 38 -8.90 -3.39 -3.05
C LEU A 38 -8.62 -2.39 -4.16
N MET A 39 -7.48 -2.52 -4.85
CA MET A 39 -7.19 -1.75 -6.05
C MET A 39 -7.52 -2.57 -7.29
N VAL A 40 -8.09 -1.91 -8.29
CA VAL A 40 -8.46 -2.54 -9.57
C VAL A 40 -7.73 -1.82 -10.71
N VAL A 41 -6.90 -2.57 -11.43
CA VAL A 41 -6.07 -2.04 -12.53
C VAL A 41 -6.25 -2.87 -13.79
N GLY A 42 -6.29 -2.20 -14.93
CA GLY A 42 -6.30 -2.82 -16.25
C GLY A 42 -6.92 -1.91 -17.30
N GLU A 43 -6.91 -2.35 -18.56
CA GLU A 43 -7.42 -1.55 -19.68
C GLU A 43 -8.89 -1.18 -19.51
N SER A 44 -9.29 -0.05 -20.09
CA SER A 44 -10.69 0.35 -20.11
C SER A 44 -11.55 -0.64 -20.91
N GLY A 45 -12.80 -0.80 -20.51
CA GLY A 45 -13.73 -1.71 -21.19
C GLY A 45 -13.52 -3.21 -20.92
N LEU A 46 -12.60 -3.62 -20.04
CA LEU A 46 -12.43 -5.02 -19.61
C LEU A 46 -13.52 -5.52 -18.66
N GLY A 47 -14.42 -4.66 -18.18
CA GLY A 47 -15.49 -5.05 -17.25
C GLY A 47 -15.10 -5.00 -15.77
N LYS A 48 -14.09 -4.19 -15.43
CA LYS A 48 -13.59 -3.96 -14.07
C LYS A 48 -14.70 -3.63 -13.07
N SER A 49 -15.44 -2.53 -13.30
CA SER A 49 -16.57 -2.14 -12.44
C SER A 49 -17.68 -3.18 -12.38
N THR A 50 -17.97 -3.86 -13.49
CA THR A 50 -18.97 -4.93 -13.52
C THR A 50 -18.55 -6.09 -12.62
N LEU A 51 -17.25 -6.45 -12.61
CA LEU A 51 -16.74 -7.49 -11.71
C LEU A 51 -16.85 -7.06 -10.25
N VAL A 52 -16.46 -5.82 -9.93
CA VAL A 52 -16.52 -5.32 -8.54
C VAL A 52 -17.98 -5.31 -8.05
N ASN A 53 -18.92 -4.78 -8.84
CA ASN A 53 -20.34 -4.80 -8.50
C ASN A 53 -20.89 -6.24 -8.38
N SER A 54 -20.36 -7.17 -9.17
CA SER A 54 -20.71 -8.59 -9.08
C SER A 54 -20.17 -9.23 -7.80
N LEU A 55 -18.96 -8.89 -7.38
CA LEU A 55 -18.27 -9.52 -6.25
C LEU A 55 -18.88 -9.09 -4.91
N PHE A 56 -19.22 -7.81 -4.78
CA PHE A 56 -19.76 -7.24 -3.54
C PHE A 56 -21.28 -7.08 -3.54
N LEU A 57 -21.93 -7.44 -4.65
CA LEU A 57 -23.38 -7.29 -4.85
C LEU A 57 -23.89 -5.85 -4.67
N THR A 58 -23.01 -4.86 -4.71
CA THR A 58 -23.31 -3.43 -4.53
C THR A 58 -23.18 -2.68 -5.84
N ASP A 59 -24.00 -1.64 -6.02
CA ASP A 59 -23.88 -0.74 -7.16
C ASP A 59 -22.97 0.44 -6.80
N LEU A 60 -21.66 0.28 -7.04
CA LEU A 60 -20.65 1.27 -6.67
C LEU A 60 -20.59 2.46 -7.63
N TYR A 61 -21.21 2.35 -8.81
CA TYR A 61 -21.03 3.31 -9.91
C TYR A 61 -22.37 3.70 -10.58
N PRO A 62 -23.36 4.22 -9.84
CA PRO A 62 -24.66 4.56 -10.43
C PRO A 62 -24.61 5.73 -11.42
N GLU A 63 -23.64 6.65 -11.30
CA GLU A 63 -23.54 7.89 -12.11
C GLU A 63 -22.34 7.90 -13.07
N ARG A 64 -21.74 6.74 -13.38
CA ARG A 64 -20.52 6.73 -14.20
C ARG A 64 -20.82 7.08 -15.67
N ILE A 65 -20.41 8.27 -16.08
CA ILE A 65 -20.42 8.70 -17.48
C ILE A 65 -19.17 8.16 -18.17
N ILE A 66 -19.33 7.38 -19.24
CA ILE A 66 -18.21 6.92 -20.07
C ILE A 66 -17.91 8.04 -21.08
N PRO A 67 -16.75 8.70 -21.02
CA PRO A 67 -16.40 9.75 -21.96
C PRO A 67 -16.27 9.21 -23.40
N ASP A 68 -16.45 10.09 -24.39
CA ASP A 68 -16.40 9.71 -25.80
C ASP A 68 -14.95 9.43 -26.26
N ALA A 69 -14.76 8.78 -27.40
CA ALA A 69 -13.45 8.31 -27.88
C ALA A 69 -12.40 9.43 -27.99
N ILE A 70 -12.82 10.66 -28.30
CA ILE A 70 -11.95 11.84 -28.42
C ILE A 70 -11.50 12.34 -27.04
N GLU A 71 -12.36 12.24 -26.03
CA GLU A 71 -12.04 12.63 -24.65
C GLU A 71 -11.17 11.59 -23.95
N LYS A 72 -11.36 10.30 -24.27
CA LYS A 72 -10.49 9.21 -23.79
C LYS A 72 -9.03 9.39 -24.16
N GLN A 73 -8.73 9.95 -25.34
CA GLN A 73 -7.35 10.20 -25.78
C GLN A 73 -6.59 11.20 -24.89
N LYS A 74 -7.30 12.11 -24.20
CA LYS A 74 -6.71 13.13 -23.32
C LYS A 74 -6.91 12.84 -21.84
N GLN A 75 -7.56 11.72 -21.50
CA GLN A 75 -7.90 11.41 -20.13
C GLN A 75 -6.66 10.91 -19.38
N THR A 76 -6.16 11.73 -18.47
CA THR A 76 -5.14 11.32 -17.50
C THR A 76 -5.73 10.29 -16.54
N VAL A 77 -4.92 9.31 -16.11
CA VAL A 77 -5.32 8.36 -15.07
C VAL A 77 -5.68 9.14 -13.81
N LYS A 78 -6.95 9.08 -13.40
CA LYS A 78 -7.41 9.58 -12.10
C LYS A 78 -7.69 8.37 -11.23
N LEU A 79 -7.36 8.49 -9.94
CA LEU A 79 -7.63 7.45 -8.96
C LEU A 79 -8.90 7.83 -8.21
N GLU A 80 -9.91 6.96 -8.26
CA GLU A 80 -11.18 7.15 -7.58
C GLU A 80 -11.34 6.06 -6.53
N ALA A 81 -11.41 6.46 -5.26
CA ALA A 81 -11.65 5.57 -4.14
C ALA A 81 -13.12 5.64 -3.72
N SER A 82 -13.83 4.51 -3.81
CA SER A 82 -15.20 4.33 -3.35
C SER A 82 -15.21 3.43 -2.12
N THR A 83 -15.73 3.91 -1.00
CA THR A 83 -15.84 3.13 0.24
C THR A 83 -17.27 2.65 0.45
N VAL A 84 -17.44 1.37 0.75
CA VAL A 84 -18.72 0.73 1.07
C VAL A 84 -18.59 -0.09 2.33
N GLU A 85 -19.63 0.00 3.16
CA GLU A 85 -19.78 -0.84 4.33
C GLU A 85 -20.66 -2.04 3.97
N ILE A 86 -20.10 -3.24 4.10
CA ILE A 86 -20.77 -4.51 3.86
C ILE A 86 -20.94 -5.19 5.23
N GLU A 87 -22.14 -5.67 5.53
CA GLU A 87 -22.39 -6.44 6.74
C GLU A 87 -22.69 -7.89 6.36
N GLU A 88 -21.85 -8.83 6.80
CA GLU A 88 -22.04 -10.26 6.59
C GLU A 88 -22.07 -11.00 7.93
N ARG A 89 -23.18 -11.70 8.21
CA ARG A 89 -23.38 -12.50 9.44
C ARG A 89 -23.06 -11.74 10.75
N GLY A 90 -23.29 -10.43 10.78
CA GLY A 90 -23.04 -9.56 11.94
C GLY A 90 -21.62 -9.01 12.05
N VAL A 91 -20.75 -9.28 11.05
CA VAL A 91 -19.43 -8.67 10.90
C VAL A 91 -19.52 -7.53 9.90
N LYS A 92 -19.05 -6.34 10.31
CA LYS A 92 -18.96 -5.17 9.43
C LYS A 92 -17.59 -5.11 8.76
N LEU A 93 -17.60 -5.10 7.44
CA LEU A 93 -16.42 -4.89 6.59
C LEU A 93 -16.56 -3.52 5.91
N ARG A 94 -15.62 -2.61 6.15
CA ARG A 94 -15.45 -1.40 5.37
C ARG A 94 -14.51 -1.69 4.21
N LEU A 95 -15.07 -1.87 3.03
CA LEU A 95 -14.34 -2.10 1.81
C LEU A 95 -14.10 -0.77 1.09
N THR A 96 -12.84 -0.46 0.77
CA THR A 96 -12.47 0.65 -0.11
C THR A 96 -12.00 0.09 -1.44
N VAL A 97 -12.73 0.37 -2.51
CA VAL A 97 -12.32 0.00 -3.88
C VAL A 97 -11.68 1.21 -4.54
N VAL A 98 -10.44 1.06 -4.98
CA VAL A 98 -9.71 2.08 -5.74
C VAL A 98 -9.73 1.67 -7.22
N ASP A 99 -10.51 2.39 -8.03
CA ASP A 99 -10.52 2.22 -9.49
C ASP A 99 -9.47 3.14 -10.14
N THR A 100 -8.97 2.70 -11.29
CA THR A 100 -8.01 3.41 -12.13
C THR A 100 -8.61 3.67 -13.52
N PRO A 101 -9.63 4.56 -13.64
CA PRO A 101 -10.11 4.98 -14.95
C PRO A 101 -8.98 5.56 -15.81
N GLY A 102 -8.95 5.20 -17.09
CA GLY A 102 -7.99 5.72 -18.06
C GLY A 102 -6.66 4.97 -18.14
N PHE A 103 -6.45 3.90 -17.36
CA PHE A 103 -5.26 3.07 -17.51
C PHE A 103 -5.26 2.37 -18.89
N GLY A 104 -4.24 2.65 -19.70
CA GLY A 104 -4.09 2.08 -21.04
C GLY A 104 -4.90 2.78 -22.15
N ASP A 105 -5.62 3.88 -21.86
CA ASP A 105 -6.44 4.59 -22.84
C ASP A 105 -5.65 5.67 -23.61
N ALA A 106 -4.55 6.17 -23.02
CA ALA A 106 -3.70 7.17 -23.65
C ALA A 106 -2.79 6.54 -24.73
N ILE A 107 -2.41 7.34 -25.73
CA ILE A 107 -1.45 6.92 -26.76
C ILE A 107 -0.05 6.73 -26.14
N ASP A 108 0.31 7.60 -25.18
CA ASP A 108 1.50 7.45 -24.35
C ASP A 108 1.11 7.04 -22.93
N ASN A 109 1.47 5.80 -22.57
CA ASN A 109 1.17 5.22 -21.26
C ASN A 109 2.38 5.23 -20.31
N SER A 110 3.46 5.93 -20.66
CA SER A 110 4.67 6.02 -19.84
C SER A 110 4.43 6.69 -18.48
N ASN A 111 3.50 7.64 -18.38
CA ASN A 111 3.20 8.32 -17.11
C ASN A 111 2.07 7.67 -16.31
N SER A 112 1.28 6.78 -16.94
CA SER A 112 0.11 6.16 -16.32
C SER A 112 0.47 5.27 -15.12
N PHE A 113 1.60 4.58 -15.19
CA PHE A 113 2.06 3.74 -14.08
C PHE A 113 2.64 4.54 -12.91
N SER A 114 3.24 5.70 -13.17
CA SER A 114 3.85 6.54 -12.14
C SER A 114 2.79 7.09 -11.18
N ALA A 115 1.63 7.53 -11.71
CA ALA A 115 0.53 8.02 -10.87
C ALA A 115 -0.02 6.95 -9.91
N ILE A 116 -0.12 5.70 -10.37
CA ILE A 116 -0.56 4.57 -9.53
C ILE A 116 0.47 4.27 -8.44
N LEU A 117 1.76 4.22 -8.81
CA LEU A 117 2.84 3.96 -7.86
C LEU A 117 2.98 5.07 -6.82
N GLU A 118 2.81 6.32 -7.23
CA GLU A 118 2.83 7.49 -6.34
C GLU A 118 1.66 7.45 -5.35
N TYR A 119 0.46 7.07 -5.80
CA TYR A 119 -0.68 6.91 -4.91
C TYR A 119 -0.48 5.82 -3.86
N ILE A 120 0.09 4.67 -4.24
CA ILE A 120 0.44 3.60 -3.30
C ILE A 120 1.45 4.10 -2.27
N ASP A 121 2.49 4.80 -2.73
CA ASP A 121 3.51 5.38 -1.83
C ASP A 121 2.92 6.45 -0.91
N GLU A 122 1.97 7.26 -1.39
CA GLU A 122 1.27 8.25 -0.59
C GLU A 122 0.43 7.58 0.50
N GLN A 123 -0.26 6.46 0.21
CA GLN A 123 -0.99 5.72 1.24
C GLN A 123 -0.05 5.15 2.30
N TYR A 124 1.10 4.59 1.90
CA TYR A 124 2.10 4.13 2.86
C TYR A 124 2.72 5.27 3.69
N GLU A 125 2.97 6.42 3.08
CA GLU A 125 3.47 7.61 3.75
C GLU A 125 2.47 8.15 4.77
N ARG A 126 1.17 8.20 4.42
CA ARG A 126 0.10 8.60 5.34
C ARG A 126 0.06 7.67 6.56
N PHE A 127 0.10 6.36 6.31
CA PHE A 127 0.13 5.37 7.39
C PHE A 127 1.37 5.51 8.29
N LEU A 128 2.56 5.72 7.70
CA LEU A 128 3.80 5.92 8.44
C LEU A 128 3.76 7.18 9.31
N ARG A 129 3.15 8.26 8.82
CA ARG A 129 2.96 9.51 9.59
C ARG A 129 2.01 9.30 10.75
N ASP A 130 0.90 8.60 10.54
CA ASP A 130 -0.08 8.32 11.59
C ASP A 130 0.49 7.37 12.66
N GLU A 131 1.31 6.39 12.26
CA GLU A 131 2.04 5.50 13.18
C GLU A 131 3.08 6.27 14.01
N SER A 132 3.81 7.18 13.37
CA SER A 132 4.82 8.04 14.02
C SER A 132 4.18 9.13 14.90
N GLY A 133 2.90 9.45 14.68
CA GLY A 133 2.15 10.46 15.41
C GLY A 133 1.87 10.10 16.86
N LEU A 134 1.32 11.08 17.60
CA LEU A 134 0.98 10.95 19.02
C LEU A 134 -0.33 10.15 19.23
N ASN A 135 -1.26 10.17 18.28
CA ASN A 135 -2.59 9.56 18.38
C ASN A 135 -2.65 8.15 17.76
N ARG A 136 -1.93 7.18 18.33
CA ARG A 136 -1.85 5.80 17.82
C ARG A 136 -3.10 4.92 18.02
N ARG A 137 -4.15 5.43 18.66
CA ARG A 137 -5.32 4.61 19.07
C ARG A 137 -6.34 4.39 17.95
N ASN A 138 -6.49 5.35 17.05
CA ASN A 138 -7.49 5.32 15.96
C ASN A 138 -6.81 5.52 14.60
N ILE A 139 -5.85 4.66 14.26
CA ILE A 139 -5.22 4.67 12.93
C ILE A 139 -6.20 4.01 11.96
N VAL A 140 -6.50 4.71 10.87
CA VAL A 140 -7.31 4.20 9.75
C VAL A 140 -6.36 3.59 8.73
N ASP A 141 -6.63 2.37 8.29
CA ASP A 141 -5.77 1.70 7.32
C ASP A 141 -6.24 1.99 5.89
N ASN A 142 -5.51 2.86 5.20
CA ASN A 142 -5.76 3.18 3.79
C ASN A 142 -4.77 2.47 2.85
N ARG A 143 -3.95 1.54 3.36
CA ARG A 143 -2.99 0.79 2.53
C ARG A 143 -3.74 -0.12 1.57
N ILE A 144 -3.18 -0.33 0.39
CA ILE A 144 -3.75 -1.23 -0.61
C ILE A 144 -3.33 -2.66 -0.26
N HIS A 145 -4.30 -3.50 0.10
CA HIS A 145 -4.02 -4.89 0.52
C HIS A 145 -3.91 -5.85 -0.65
N CYS A 146 -4.67 -5.58 -1.72
CA CYS A 146 -4.72 -6.44 -2.90
C CYS A 146 -4.94 -5.58 -4.15
N CYS A 147 -4.25 -5.94 -5.23
CA CYS A 147 -4.45 -5.36 -6.55
C CYS A 147 -4.93 -6.43 -7.52
N PHE A 148 -6.14 -6.28 -8.03
CA PHE A 148 -6.65 -7.08 -9.15
C PHE A 148 -6.10 -6.50 -10.45
N TYR A 149 -5.29 -7.30 -11.13
CA TYR A 149 -4.71 -6.94 -12.40
C TYR A 149 -5.47 -7.63 -13.54
N PHE A 150 -6.27 -6.85 -14.27
CA PHE A 150 -7.09 -7.35 -15.36
C PHE A 150 -6.28 -7.46 -16.65
N ILE A 151 -6.11 -8.70 -17.09
CA ILE A 151 -5.44 -9.04 -18.34
C ILE A 151 -6.51 -9.14 -19.44
N SER A 152 -6.21 -8.54 -20.59
CA SER A 152 -7.08 -8.59 -21.76
C SER A 152 -7.13 -10.01 -22.36
N PRO A 153 -8.31 -10.58 -22.62
CA PRO A 153 -8.44 -11.92 -23.21
C PRO A 153 -8.14 -11.93 -24.71
N PHE A 154 -8.10 -10.76 -25.36
CA PHE A 154 -7.94 -10.62 -26.80
C PHE A 154 -6.48 -10.80 -27.28
N GLY A 155 -5.55 -11.00 -26.35
CA GLY A 155 -4.13 -11.18 -26.62
C GLY A 155 -3.70 -12.63 -26.69
N HIS A 156 -2.48 -12.84 -27.19
CA HIS A 156 -1.82 -14.14 -27.14
C HIS A 156 -1.07 -14.41 -25.83
N GLY A 157 -0.89 -13.39 -24.98
CA GLY A 157 -0.13 -13.41 -23.74
C GLY A 157 -0.20 -12.05 -23.04
N LEU A 158 0.74 -11.77 -22.14
CA LEU A 158 0.87 -10.47 -21.47
C LEU A 158 1.39 -9.40 -22.44
N LYS A 159 0.83 -8.20 -22.36
CA LYS A 159 1.35 -7.08 -23.14
C LYS A 159 2.67 -6.61 -22.51
N PRO A 160 3.61 -6.05 -23.29
CA PRO A 160 4.84 -5.48 -22.73
C PRO A 160 4.57 -4.41 -21.65
N LEU A 161 3.50 -3.63 -21.83
CA LEU A 161 3.02 -2.67 -20.84
C LEU A 161 2.65 -3.35 -19.51
N ASP A 162 1.95 -4.49 -19.60
CA ASP A 162 1.52 -5.25 -18.43
C ASP A 162 2.72 -5.80 -17.66
N VAL A 163 3.70 -6.34 -18.39
CA VAL A 163 4.95 -6.87 -17.81
C VAL A 163 5.71 -5.77 -17.07
N GLU A 164 5.90 -4.60 -17.69
CA GLU A 164 6.62 -3.48 -17.05
C GLU A 164 5.88 -2.99 -15.80
N PHE A 165 4.56 -2.89 -15.87
CA PHE A 165 3.75 -2.44 -14.75
C PHE A 165 3.77 -3.43 -13.59
N MET A 166 3.52 -4.72 -13.86
CA MET A 166 3.57 -5.77 -12.84
C MET A 166 4.97 -5.91 -12.21
N LYS A 167 6.04 -5.66 -12.98
CA LYS A 167 7.41 -5.61 -12.45
C LYS A 167 7.61 -4.50 -11.41
N LYS A 168 7.03 -3.33 -11.61
CA LYS A 168 7.14 -2.22 -10.65
C LYS A 168 6.19 -2.40 -9.47
N LEU A 169 5.03 -3.00 -9.70
CA LEU A 169 3.97 -3.14 -8.70
C LEU A 169 4.21 -4.30 -7.72
N HIS A 170 4.85 -5.41 -8.15
CA HIS A 170 4.98 -6.61 -7.32
C HIS A 170 5.78 -6.40 -6.02
N SER A 171 6.61 -5.34 -5.96
CA SER A 171 7.40 -5.04 -4.77
C SER A 171 6.58 -4.32 -3.70
N LYS A 172 5.47 -3.69 -4.11
CA LYS A 172 4.64 -2.83 -3.27
C LYS A 172 3.29 -3.42 -2.91
N VAL A 173 2.67 -4.21 -3.77
CA VAL A 173 1.31 -4.71 -3.54
C VAL A 173 1.18 -6.18 -3.97
N ASN A 174 0.31 -6.91 -3.27
CA ASN A 174 -0.12 -8.25 -3.65
C ASN A 174 -0.90 -8.22 -4.97
N ILE A 175 -0.30 -8.75 -6.04
CA ILE A 175 -0.93 -8.79 -7.36
C ILE A 175 -1.69 -10.11 -7.53
N VAL A 176 -2.98 -9.99 -7.86
CA VAL A 176 -3.81 -11.13 -8.31
C VAL A 176 -4.13 -10.94 -9.79
N PRO A 177 -3.55 -11.76 -10.69
CA PRO A 177 -3.84 -11.68 -12.11
C PRO A 177 -5.21 -12.30 -12.43
N VAL A 178 -6.04 -11.54 -13.15
CA VAL A 178 -7.40 -11.90 -13.51
C VAL A 178 -7.58 -11.74 -15.01
N ILE A 179 -7.99 -12.81 -15.71
CA ILE A 179 -8.35 -12.74 -17.13
C ILE A 179 -9.77 -12.21 -17.23
N ALA A 180 -9.91 -11.05 -17.88
CA ALA A 180 -11.20 -10.40 -18.08
C ALA A 180 -12.02 -11.09 -19.18
N LYS A 181 -13.35 -10.92 -19.16
CA LYS A 181 -14.29 -11.41 -20.18
C LYS A 181 -13.97 -12.84 -20.67
N ALA A 182 -13.86 -13.77 -19.72
CA ALA A 182 -13.57 -15.17 -20.00
C ALA A 182 -14.59 -15.83 -20.95
N ASP A 183 -15.79 -15.27 -21.05
CA ASP A 183 -16.85 -15.69 -21.96
C ASP A 183 -16.54 -15.49 -23.45
N CYS A 184 -15.52 -14.69 -23.79
CA CYS A 184 -15.05 -14.54 -25.17
C CYS A 184 -14.14 -15.69 -25.62
N LEU A 185 -13.66 -16.54 -24.70
CA LEU A 185 -12.68 -17.57 -24.99
C LEU A 185 -13.29 -18.97 -24.81
N THR A 186 -12.89 -19.91 -25.67
CA THR A 186 -13.22 -21.32 -25.47
C THR A 186 -12.38 -21.92 -24.34
N LYS A 187 -12.86 -23.02 -23.74
CA LYS A 187 -12.13 -23.72 -22.65
C LYS A 187 -10.69 -24.08 -23.04
N LYS A 188 -10.46 -24.47 -24.31
CA LYS A 188 -9.11 -24.79 -24.82
C LYS A 188 -8.22 -23.56 -24.92
N GLU A 189 -8.76 -22.43 -25.35
CA GLU A 189 -8.02 -21.16 -25.45
C GLU A 189 -7.69 -20.60 -24.08
N ILE A 190 -8.62 -20.68 -23.12
CA ILE A 190 -8.37 -20.27 -21.73
C ILE A 190 -7.19 -21.05 -21.16
N LEU A 191 -7.17 -22.37 -21.29
CA LEU A 191 -6.06 -23.20 -20.79
C LEU A 191 -4.72 -22.82 -21.43
N ARG A 192 -4.71 -22.57 -22.76
CA ARG A 192 -3.52 -22.13 -23.47
C ARG A 192 -3.05 -20.75 -22.99
N LEU A 193 -3.97 -19.82 -22.79
CA LEU A 193 -3.68 -18.47 -22.33
C LEU A 193 -3.17 -18.47 -20.88
N LYS A 194 -3.79 -19.24 -19.98
CA LYS A 194 -3.34 -19.40 -18.59
C LYS A 194 -1.91 -19.93 -18.52
N CYS A 195 -1.62 -21.02 -19.24
CA CYS A 195 -0.30 -21.62 -19.28
C CYS A 195 0.75 -20.61 -19.78
N ARG A 196 0.43 -19.86 -20.84
CA ARG A 196 1.34 -18.86 -21.40
C ARG A 196 1.56 -17.66 -20.47
N ILE A 197 0.51 -17.14 -19.83
CA ILE A 197 0.63 -16.06 -18.85
C ILE A 197 1.53 -16.49 -17.69
N MET A 198 1.34 -17.71 -17.16
CA MET A 198 2.16 -18.23 -16.07
C MET A 198 3.64 -18.36 -16.47
N GLN A 199 3.93 -18.89 -17.67
CA GLN A 199 5.29 -18.95 -18.20
C GLN A 199 5.92 -17.57 -18.38
N GLU A 200 5.15 -16.59 -18.85
CA GLU A 200 5.63 -15.22 -19.02
C GLU A 200 5.86 -14.52 -17.67
N ILE A 201 5.01 -14.76 -16.66
CA ILE A 201 5.19 -14.25 -15.29
C ILE A 201 6.50 -14.79 -14.69
N GLU A 202 6.72 -16.09 -14.80
CA GLU A 202 7.91 -16.76 -14.28
C GLU A 202 9.17 -16.31 -15.04
N GLY A 203 9.13 -16.28 -16.37
CA GLY A 203 10.26 -15.85 -17.21
C GLY A 203 10.68 -14.40 -16.97
N HIS A 204 9.75 -13.53 -16.54
CA HIS A 204 10.05 -12.15 -16.19
C HIS A 204 10.35 -11.93 -14.70
N GLY A 205 10.25 -12.97 -13.87
CA GLY A 205 10.50 -12.91 -12.42
C GLY A 205 9.47 -12.07 -11.65
N ILE A 206 8.22 -12.04 -12.11
CA ILE A 206 7.16 -11.27 -11.46
C ILE A 206 6.60 -12.09 -10.29
N LYS A 207 6.64 -11.52 -9.08
CA LYS A 207 6.05 -12.13 -7.90
C LYS A 207 4.57 -11.80 -7.83
N ILE A 208 3.72 -12.80 -8.06
CA ILE A 208 2.29 -12.71 -7.75
C ILE A 208 2.05 -13.13 -6.31
N TYR A 209 0.87 -12.82 -5.77
CA TYR A 209 0.49 -13.25 -4.44
C TYR A 209 0.56 -14.80 -4.33
N PRO A 210 1.44 -15.35 -3.48
CA PRO A 210 1.45 -16.78 -3.22
C PRO A 210 0.30 -17.11 -2.27
N LEU A 211 -0.61 -17.97 -2.69
CA LEU A 211 -1.60 -18.54 -1.78
C LEU A 211 -0.83 -19.31 -0.69
N PRO A 212 -1.08 -19.06 0.61
CA PRO A 212 -0.38 -19.75 1.68
C PRO A 212 -0.49 -21.27 1.53
N ASP A 213 0.58 -21.98 1.90
CA ASP A 213 0.55 -23.44 1.97
C ASP A 213 -0.24 -23.84 3.22
N CYS A 214 -1.15 -24.80 3.05
CA CYS A 214 -1.90 -25.37 4.15
C CYS A 214 -0.95 -26.06 5.13
N ASP A 215 -1.14 -25.83 6.43
CA ASP A 215 -0.42 -26.55 7.46
C ASP A 215 -0.77 -28.05 7.40
N SER A 216 0.18 -28.89 7.85
CA SER A 216 0.00 -30.36 7.83
C SER A 216 -1.22 -30.82 8.61
N ASP A 217 -1.69 -30.01 9.55
CA ASP A 217 -2.75 -30.35 10.51
C ASP A 217 -4.15 -29.96 10.00
N GLU A 218 -4.26 -29.32 8.83
CA GLU A 218 -5.54 -28.96 8.23
C GLU A 218 -6.21 -30.13 7.49
N ASP A 219 -7.54 -30.07 7.39
CA ASP A 219 -8.39 -31.07 6.74
C ASP A 219 -7.96 -31.33 5.28
N GLU A 220 -8.00 -32.59 4.83
CA GLU A 220 -7.67 -32.93 3.43
C GLU A 220 -8.57 -32.20 2.43
N ASP A 221 -9.86 -32.03 2.74
CA ASP A 221 -10.81 -31.30 1.89
C ASP A 221 -10.39 -29.82 1.70
N TYR A 222 -9.85 -29.19 2.74
CA TYR A 222 -9.36 -27.81 2.66
C TYR A 222 -8.09 -27.71 1.84
N LYS A 223 -7.17 -28.68 2.00
CA LYS A 223 -5.95 -28.79 1.19
C LYS A 223 -6.28 -28.95 -0.29
N GLU A 224 -7.27 -29.78 -0.63
CA GLU A 224 -7.74 -29.91 -2.02
C GLU A 224 -8.34 -28.62 -2.55
N GLN A 225 -9.13 -27.89 -1.76
CA GLN A 225 -9.69 -26.60 -2.16
C GLN A 225 -8.59 -25.57 -2.44
N VAL A 226 -7.60 -25.43 -1.56
CA VAL A 226 -6.50 -24.49 -1.76
C VAL A 226 -5.66 -24.87 -2.97
N LYS A 227 -5.44 -26.18 -3.21
CA LYS A 227 -4.78 -26.66 -4.43
C LYS A 227 -5.56 -26.30 -5.70
N GLN A 228 -6.87 -26.50 -5.69
CA GLN A 228 -7.74 -26.10 -6.82
C GLN A 228 -7.73 -24.59 -7.06
N LEU A 229 -7.64 -23.78 -6.00
CA LEU A 229 -7.49 -22.33 -6.10
C LEU A 229 -6.13 -21.96 -6.72
N LYS A 230 -5.03 -22.59 -6.28
CA LYS A 230 -3.68 -22.40 -6.83
C LYS A 230 -3.61 -22.72 -8.32
N GLU A 231 -4.18 -23.85 -8.73
CA GLU A 231 -4.23 -24.27 -10.14
C GLU A 231 -5.15 -23.38 -11.00
N ALA A 232 -6.11 -22.68 -10.39
CA ALA A 232 -7.02 -21.80 -11.10
C ALA A 232 -6.39 -20.44 -11.45
N VAL A 233 -5.27 -20.06 -10.84
CA VAL A 233 -4.56 -18.81 -11.13
C VAL A 233 -3.85 -18.89 -12.50
N PRO A 234 -4.00 -17.90 -13.39
CA PRO A 234 -4.81 -16.68 -13.26
C PRO A 234 -6.32 -16.93 -13.45
N PHE A 235 -7.15 -16.29 -12.63
CA PHE A 235 -8.61 -16.54 -12.61
C PHE A 235 -9.28 -16.00 -13.87
N ALA A 236 -10.02 -16.86 -14.57
CA ALA A 236 -10.79 -16.45 -15.74
C ALA A 236 -12.22 -16.10 -15.33
N VAL A 237 -12.53 -14.80 -15.32
CA VAL A 237 -13.79 -14.30 -14.75
C VAL A 237 -14.71 -13.66 -15.78
N CYS A 238 -15.99 -13.72 -15.48
CA CYS A 238 -17.05 -13.02 -16.18
C CYS A 238 -17.88 -12.26 -15.15
N GLY A 239 -18.21 -11.00 -15.43
CA GLY A 239 -19.07 -10.18 -14.57
C GLY A 239 -20.41 -9.93 -15.25
N ALA A 240 -21.49 -9.93 -14.48
CA ALA A 240 -22.83 -9.63 -14.98
C ALA A 240 -23.68 -8.92 -13.91
N ASN A 241 -24.27 -7.79 -14.30
CA ASN A 241 -25.22 -7.06 -13.46
C ASN A 241 -26.67 -7.50 -13.71
N THR A 242 -26.94 -8.18 -14.83
CA THR A 242 -28.27 -8.61 -15.22
C THR A 242 -28.65 -9.92 -14.53
N LEU A 243 -29.83 -9.93 -13.91
CA LEU A 243 -30.45 -11.15 -13.38
C LEU A 243 -31.25 -11.83 -14.49
N LEU A 244 -30.96 -13.11 -14.72
CA LEU A 244 -31.64 -13.96 -15.69
C LEU A 244 -32.30 -15.12 -14.94
N GLU A 245 -33.46 -15.56 -15.44
CA GLU A 245 -34.14 -16.73 -14.90
C GLU A 245 -33.78 -17.96 -15.74
N VAL A 246 -32.97 -18.85 -15.17
CA VAL A 246 -32.56 -20.11 -15.82
C VAL A 246 -33.08 -21.26 -14.98
N LYS A 247 -33.87 -22.15 -15.58
CA LYS A 247 -34.45 -23.33 -14.89
C LYS A 247 -35.20 -22.98 -13.58
N GLY A 248 -35.89 -21.83 -13.56
CA GLY A 248 -36.67 -21.36 -12.39
C GLY A 248 -35.82 -20.77 -11.26
N LYS A 249 -34.52 -20.59 -11.44
CA LYS A 249 -33.63 -19.87 -10.50
C LYS A 249 -33.20 -18.54 -11.11
N LYS A 250 -33.28 -17.47 -10.32
CA LYS A 250 -32.71 -16.16 -10.69
C LYS A 250 -31.21 -16.20 -10.45
N VAL A 251 -30.45 -16.23 -11.54
CA VAL A 251 -28.99 -16.28 -11.54
C VAL A 251 -28.43 -15.07 -12.28
N ARG A 252 -27.28 -14.56 -11.85
CA ARG A 252 -26.59 -13.50 -12.59
C ARG A 252 -25.90 -14.11 -13.80
N GLY A 253 -26.15 -13.53 -14.98
CA GLY A 253 -25.59 -14.06 -16.20
C GLY A 253 -25.67 -13.11 -17.38
N ARG A 254 -24.96 -13.47 -18.45
CA ARG A 254 -24.97 -12.74 -19.72
C ARG A 254 -25.75 -13.56 -20.74
N LEU A 255 -26.73 -12.92 -21.38
CA LEU A 255 -27.53 -13.54 -22.42
C LEU A 255 -26.88 -13.28 -23.78
N TYR A 256 -26.60 -14.35 -24.50
CA TYR A 256 -26.18 -14.33 -25.89
C TYR A 256 -27.23 -15.00 -26.79
N PRO A 257 -27.24 -14.72 -28.11
CA PRO A 257 -28.13 -15.40 -29.04
C PRO A 257 -27.99 -16.94 -29.02
N TRP A 258 -26.80 -17.45 -28.69
CA TRP A 258 -26.50 -18.88 -28.65
C TRP A 258 -26.62 -19.53 -27.27
N GLY A 259 -26.87 -18.75 -26.20
CA GLY A 259 -26.98 -19.32 -24.86
C GLY A 259 -26.79 -18.32 -23.72
N VAL A 260 -26.86 -18.82 -22.49
CA VAL A 260 -26.70 -18.02 -21.27
C VAL A 260 -25.42 -18.40 -20.55
N VAL A 261 -24.59 -17.41 -20.24
CA VAL A 261 -23.39 -17.58 -19.41
C VAL A 261 -23.73 -17.19 -17.98
N GLU A 262 -23.90 -18.19 -17.12
CA GLU A 262 -24.05 -18.03 -15.67
C GLU A 262 -22.70 -17.65 -15.01
N VAL A 263 -22.67 -16.56 -14.24
CA VAL A 263 -21.46 -16.09 -13.54
C VAL A 263 -21.14 -16.92 -12.30
N GLU A 264 -22.16 -17.45 -11.62
CA GLU A 264 -21.98 -18.29 -10.44
C GLU A 264 -21.82 -19.79 -10.78
N ASN A 265 -21.54 -20.12 -12.05
CA ASN A 265 -21.34 -21.50 -12.45
C ASN A 265 -19.84 -21.79 -12.64
N PRO A 266 -19.25 -22.72 -11.87
CA PRO A 266 -17.81 -23.03 -11.94
C PRO A 266 -17.40 -23.65 -13.29
N ASP A 267 -18.34 -24.24 -14.03
CA ASP A 267 -18.07 -24.80 -15.37
C ASP A 267 -17.95 -23.74 -16.46
N HIS A 268 -18.47 -22.53 -16.19
CA HIS A 268 -18.47 -21.40 -17.11
C HIS A 268 -17.36 -20.39 -16.78
N CYS A 269 -17.14 -20.09 -15.50
CA CYS A 269 -16.08 -19.17 -15.10
C CYS A 269 -15.57 -19.42 -13.67
N ASP A 270 -14.36 -18.96 -13.40
CA ASP A 270 -13.70 -19.08 -12.10
C ASP A 270 -14.13 -17.96 -11.12
N PHE A 271 -15.28 -17.31 -11.33
CA PHE A 271 -15.75 -16.20 -10.49
C PHE A 271 -15.93 -16.61 -9.03
N ILE A 272 -16.52 -17.80 -8.78
CA ILE A 272 -16.65 -18.32 -7.41
C ILE A 272 -15.28 -18.53 -6.79
N LYS A 273 -14.31 -19.07 -7.54
CA LYS A 273 -12.96 -19.30 -7.03
C LYS A 273 -12.28 -17.99 -6.65
N LEU A 274 -12.42 -16.95 -7.46
CA LEU A 274 -11.91 -15.62 -7.12
C LEU A 274 -12.60 -15.04 -5.87
N ARG A 275 -13.93 -15.15 -5.77
CA ARG A 275 -14.69 -14.68 -4.61
C ARG A 275 -14.30 -15.42 -3.33
N THR A 276 -14.21 -16.75 -3.40
CA THR A 276 -13.78 -17.59 -2.26
C THR A 276 -12.36 -17.23 -1.86
N MET A 277 -11.42 -17.16 -2.80
CA MET A 277 -10.03 -16.78 -2.54
C MET A 277 -9.93 -15.42 -1.85
N LEU A 278 -10.69 -14.42 -2.32
CA LEU A 278 -10.67 -13.11 -1.68
C LEU A 278 -11.15 -13.22 -0.23
N ILE A 279 -12.32 -13.83 0.02
CA ILE A 279 -12.93 -13.91 1.36
C ILE A 279 -12.07 -14.72 2.33
N THR A 280 -11.54 -15.87 1.92
CA THR A 280 -10.75 -16.74 2.80
C THR A 280 -9.38 -16.14 3.12
N HIS A 281 -8.77 -15.43 2.16
CA HIS A 281 -7.41 -14.89 2.31
C HIS A 281 -7.37 -13.37 2.54
N MET A 282 -8.49 -12.71 2.89
CA MET A 282 -8.49 -11.26 3.16
C MET A 282 -7.48 -10.88 4.26
N GLN A 283 -7.48 -11.66 5.34
CA GLN A 283 -6.61 -11.42 6.50
C GLN A 283 -5.14 -11.64 6.14
N ASP A 284 -4.83 -12.73 5.43
CA ASP A 284 -3.48 -13.03 4.97
C ASP A 284 -2.94 -11.95 4.01
N LEU A 285 -3.78 -11.46 3.08
CA LEU A 285 -3.43 -10.34 2.20
C LEU A 285 -3.08 -9.07 2.99
N GLN A 286 -3.78 -8.78 4.09
CA GLN A 286 -3.45 -7.67 4.98
C GLN A 286 -2.11 -7.90 5.71
N GLU A 287 -1.89 -9.11 6.22
CA GLU A 287 -0.66 -9.48 6.93
C GLU A 287 0.56 -9.39 6.02
N VAL A 288 0.51 -9.96 4.82
CA VAL A 288 1.58 -9.85 3.81
C VAL A 288 1.83 -8.38 3.43
N THR A 289 0.77 -7.58 3.31
CA THR A 289 0.91 -6.14 3.04
C THR A 289 1.63 -5.42 4.17
N GLN A 290 1.35 -5.79 5.42
CA GLN A 290 1.98 -5.19 6.59
C GLN A 290 3.42 -5.65 6.78
N GLU A 291 3.68 -6.96 6.77
CA GLU A 291 4.97 -7.55 7.11
C GLU A 291 5.99 -7.47 5.98
N VAL A 292 5.55 -7.59 4.73
CA VAL A 292 6.45 -7.59 3.58
C VAL A 292 6.46 -6.22 2.93
N HIS A 293 5.34 -5.76 2.39
CA HIS A 293 5.33 -4.57 1.54
C HIS A 293 5.58 -3.28 2.33
N TYR A 294 4.85 -3.09 3.43
CA TYR A 294 4.95 -1.90 4.26
C TYR A 294 6.30 -1.83 5.01
N GLU A 295 6.78 -2.93 5.60
CA GLU A 295 8.08 -2.91 6.28
C GLU A 295 9.25 -2.72 5.31
N ASN A 296 9.16 -3.24 4.07
CA ASN A 296 10.16 -2.93 3.03
C ASN A 296 10.16 -1.45 2.68
N TYR A 297 8.98 -0.84 2.50
CA TYR A 297 8.86 0.61 2.25
C TYR A 297 9.38 1.44 3.43
N ARG A 298 9.02 1.05 4.65
CA ARG A 298 9.46 1.71 5.90
C ARG A 298 10.97 1.64 6.08
N SER A 299 11.57 0.48 5.83
CA SER A 299 13.02 0.28 5.87
C SER A 299 13.75 1.17 4.86
N ASP A 300 13.26 1.26 3.62
CA ASP A 300 13.83 2.15 2.60
C ASP A 300 13.68 3.64 2.97
N ARG A 301 12.51 4.04 3.50
CA ARG A 301 12.27 5.41 3.98
C ARG A 301 13.13 5.79 5.17
N LEU A 302 13.29 4.91 6.15
CA LEU A 302 14.17 5.13 7.29
C LEU A 302 15.63 5.23 6.85
N ALA A 303 16.08 4.35 5.94
CA ALA A 303 17.43 4.42 5.37
C ALA A 303 17.67 5.75 4.63
N LYS A 304 16.69 6.23 3.87
CA LYS A 304 16.76 7.55 3.20
C LYS A 304 16.69 8.71 4.19
N GLY A 305 15.87 8.62 5.23
CA GLY A 305 15.75 9.63 6.30
C GLY A 305 17.03 9.78 7.13
N ILE A 306 17.74 8.68 7.36
CA ILE A 306 19.08 8.70 8.00
C ILE A 306 20.08 9.45 7.12
N LYS A 307 20.08 9.22 5.79
CA LYS A 307 20.96 9.95 4.86
C LYS A 307 20.67 11.45 4.80
N VAL A 308 19.40 11.86 4.91
CA VAL A 308 19.02 13.29 4.99
C VAL A 308 19.50 13.91 6.30
N LYS A 309 19.42 13.19 7.42
CA LYS A 309 19.99 13.64 8.71
C LYS A 309 21.52 13.70 8.67
N GLU A 310 22.21 12.74 8.06
CA GLU A 310 23.67 12.80 7.88
C GLU A 310 24.11 13.98 7.00
N ASN A 311 23.37 14.30 5.94
CA ASN A 311 23.64 15.46 5.10
C ASN A 311 23.32 16.79 5.79
N GLY A 312 22.28 16.83 6.63
CA GLY A 312 21.99 17.99 7.49
C GLY A 312 23.05 18.21 8.57
N ILE A 313 23.54 17.14 9.20
CA ILE A 313 24.64 17.21 10.19
C ILE A 313 25.97 17.59 9.52
N LYS A 314 26.23 17.17 8.28
CA LYS A 314 27.38 17.64 7.50
C LYS A 314 27.29 19.12 7.15
N GLN A 315 26.12 19.62 6.74
CA GLN A 315 25.91 21.06 6.51
C GLN A 315 26.03 21.90 7.79
N GLU A 316 25.58 21.40 8.94
CA GLU A 316 25.80 22.07 10.22
C GLU A 316 27.28 22.06 10.64
N ARG A 317 28.03 20.97 10.37
CA ARG A 317 29.48 20.93 10.58
C ARG A 317 30.23 21.89 9.67
N ASP A 318 29.89 21.97 8.37
CA ASP A 318 30.54 22.88 7.43
C ASP A 318 30.22 24.36 7.73
N ASN A 319 29.02 24.66 8.21
CA ASN A 319 28.67 26.00 8.69
C ASN A 319 29.41 26.38 9.99
N ASN A 320 29.68 25.41 10.88
CA ASN A 320 30.45 25.66 12.10
C ASN A 320 31.95 25.87 11.81
N VAL A 321 32.51 25.20 10.79
CA VAL A 321 33.90 25.41 10.35
C VAL A 321 34.09 26.82 9.78
N ASN A 322 33.11 27.38 9.06
CA ASN A 322 33.15 28.77 8.60
C ASN A 322 33.00 29.80 9.73
N ALA A 323 32.20 29.51 10.76
CA ALA A 323 32.09 30.36 11.96
C ALA A 323 33.39 30.36 12.80
N GLN A 324 34.07 29.22 12.90
CA GLN A 324 35.38 29.10 13.57
C GLN A 324 36.52 29.77 12.79
N ALA A 325 36.47 29.78 11.45
CA ALA A 325 37.43 30.50 10.63
C ALA A 325 37.33 32.03 10.80
N GLN A 326 36.13 32.58 10.98
CA GLN A 326 35.94 34.02 11.25
C GLN A 326 36.37 34.42 12.68
N ALA A 327 36.15 33.55 13.68
CA ALA A 327 36.60 33.80 15.05
C ALA A 327 38.13 33.75 15.21
N ASN A 328 38.82 32.84 14.49
CA ASN A 328 40.27 32.72 14.54
C ASN A 328 41.00 33.91 13.90
N ASN A 329 40.43 34.53 12.85
CA ASN A 329 41.00 35.74 12.25
C ASN A 329 40.87 36.96 13.20
N ALA A 330 39.75 37.09 13.93
CA ALA A 330 39.56 38.17 14.89
C ALA A 330 40.45 38.03 16.15
N LEU A 331 40.78 36.81 16.57
CA LEU A 331 41.75 36.58 17.65
C LEU A 331 43.18 36.94 17.22
N SER A 332 43.60 36.55 16.01
CA SER A 332 44.95 36.87 15.52
C SER A 332 45.20 38.38 15.38
N GLU A 333 44.17 39.14 14.99
CA GLU A 333 44.26 40.59 14.88
C GLU A 333 44.31 41.28 16.26
N LYS A 334 43.54 40.79 17.24
CA LYS A 334 43.62 41.26 18.63
C LYS A 334 44.97 40.93 19.29
N ASP A 335 45.54 39.77 19.03
CA ASP A 335 46.84 39.37 19.59
C ASP A 335 48.00 40.21 19.02
N ARG A 336 47.95 40.59 17.74
CA ARG A 336 48.93 41.54 17.16
C ARG A 336 48.84 42.92 17.80
N ILE A 337 47.63 43.43 18.00
CA ILE A 337 47.41 44.74 18.64
C ILE A 337 47.88 44.72 20.11
N LEU A 338 47.70 43.61 20.81
CA LEU A 338 48.14 43.47 22.19
C LEU A 338 49.67 43.47 22.32
N GLN A 339 50.37 42.75 21.43
CA GLN A 339 51.84 42.72 21.40
C GLN A 339 52.46 44.09 21.09
N GLU A 340 51.88 44.87 20.19
CA GLU A 340 52.35 46.24 19.92
C GLU A 340 52.18 47.15 21.13
N LYS A 341 51.03 47.06 21.83
CA LYS A 341 50.76 47.82 23.05
C LYS A 341 51.70 47.45 24.20
N GLU A 342 52.01 46.17 24.38
CA GLU A 342 52.97 45.71 25.39
C GLU A 342 54.39 46.20 25.10
N ALA A 343 54.80 46.21 23.82
CA ALA A 343 56.11 46.72 23.41
C ALA A 343 56.24 48.26 23.58
N GLU A 344 55.15 49.01 23.46
CA GLU A 344 55.13 50.44 23.81
C GLU A 344 55.23 50.66 25.33
N LEU A 345 54.47 49.89 26.11
CA LEU A 345 54.50 49.96 27.58
C LEU A 345 55.89 49.62 28.12
N ALA A 346 56.56 48.60 27.59
CA ALA A 346 57.92 48.23 27.98
C ALA A 346 58.95 49.34 27.68
N ARG A 347 58.81 50.02 26.53
CA ARG A 347 59.66 51.18 26.20
C ARG A 347 59.40 52.36 27.11
N MET A 348 58.15 52.60 27.49
CA MET A 348 57.78 53.68 28.39
C MET A 348 58.26 53.43 29.82
N THR A 349 58.19 52.19 30.32
CA THR A 349 58.70 51.84 31.65
C THR A 349 60.22 51.94 31.72
N GLU A 350 60.94 51.56 30.67
CA GLU A 350 62.39 51.71 30.60
C GLU A 350 62.81 53.20 30.59
N MET A 351 62.08 54.05 29.85
CA MET A 351 62.31 55.49 29.84
C MET A 351 62.04 56.13 31.21
N LEU A 352 60.98 55.71 31.91
CA LEU A 352 60.67 56.16 33.27
C LEU A 352 61.72 55.71 34.28
N ALA A 353 62.22 54.48 34.17
CA ALA A 353 63.28 53.97 35.03
C ALA A 353 64.59 54.74 34.83
N GLN A 354 64.96 55.07 33.59
CA GLN A 354 66.11 55.92 33.30
C GLN A 354 65.93 57.35 33.84
N MET A 355 64.72 57.90 33.77
CA MET A 355 64.42 59.23 34.31
C MET A 355 64.46 59.24 35.85
N GLN A 356 63.96 58.20 36.51
CA GLN A 356 64.09 58.01 37.96
C GLN A 356 65.55 57.84 38.38
N ALA A 357 66.35 57.07 37.64
CA ALA A 357 67.78 56.90 37.93
C ALA A 357 68.57 58.21 37.80
N ARG A 358 68.22 59.06 36.81
CA ARG A 358 68.82 60.41 36.68
C ARG A 358 68.40 61.36 37.80
N MET A 359 67.16 61.27 38.26
CA MET A 359 66.67 62.05 39.41
C MET A 359 67.36 61.63 40.73
N GLN A 360 67.61 60.33 40.91
CA GLN A 360 68.32 59.81 42.09
C GLN A 360 69.83 60.13 42.08
N ALA A 361 70.43 60.38 40.92
CA ALA A 361 71.83 60.76 40.79
C ALA A 361 72.08 62.28 40.95
N GLN A 362 71.03 63.10 41.08
CA GLN A 362 71.10 64.56 41.28
C GLN A 362 70.81 65.02 42.73
N HIS A 363 70.63 64.07 43.66
CA HIS A 363 70.67 64.28 45.11
C HIS A 363 71.92 63.62 45.67
#